data_AF-A0A5C7URZ2-F1
#
_entry.id   AF-A0A5C7URZ2-F1
#
_cell.length_a   1.000
_cell.length_b   1.000
_cell.length_c   1.000
_cell.angle_alpha   90.00
_cell.angle_beta   90.00
_cell.angle_gamma   90.00
#
_symmetry.space_group_name_H-M   'P 1'
#
loop_
_entity.id
_entity.type
_entity.pdbx_description
1 polymer ?
#
loop_
_entity_poly.entity_id
_entity_poly.type
_entity_poly.pdbx_seq_one_letter_code
_entity_poly.pdbx_strand_id
1 'polypeptide(L)'
;MKSNLSTREANVYLIYLLLVLLCSVASVSWLAFRNYNTNDETTRALVYERVKKERIFWKKQKEALALVDTTYKAIKLFNPALNAIYADNDIRNQLRNIKSYYSESEGDIHYKIFEQTSNLYLMLLEDKKILQKKQSNVRLFKDQLQKCQIGFKANQNKMNLKVVQQQRGDQSASQ
;
A
#
# COMPACT_ATOMS: atom_id res chain seq x y z
N MET A 1 -11.73 -64.39 45.46
CA MET A 1 -10.94 -65.62 45.19
C MET A 1 -9.62 -65.47 45.95
N LYS A 2 -9.53 -66.01 47.18
CA LYS A 2 -8.35 -65.91 48.06
C LYS A 2 -7.47 -67.12 47.75
N SER A 3 -6.43 -66.95 46.95
CA SER A 3 -5.46 -68.00 46.68
C SER A 3 -4.48 -68.06 47.86
N ASN A 4 -4.44 -69.20 48.56
CA ASN A 4 -3.43 -69.47 49.59
C ASN A 4 -2.10 -69.79 48.88
N LEU A 5 -1.41 -68.75 48.38
CA LEU A 5 -0.01 -68.89 47.99
C LEU A 5 0.86 -68.76 49.24
N SER A 6 1.90 -69.59 49.30
CA SER A 6 2.96 -69.45 50.30
C SER A 6 3.51 -68.02 50.23
N THR A 7 3.66 -67.35 51.38
CA THR A 7 4.13 -65.96 51.48
C THR A 7 5.43 -65.70 50.71
N ARG A 8 6.26 -66.74 50.58
CA ARG A 8 7.49 -66.73 49.80
C ARG A 8 7.26 -66.64 48.29
N GLU A 9 6.29 -67.37 47.74
CA GLU A 9 5.95 -67.35 46.31
C GLU A 9 5.27 -66.03 45.93
N ALA A 10 4.36 -65.53 46.78
CA ALA A 10 3.73 -64.23 46.58
C ALA A 10 4.74 -63.08 46.53
N ASN A 11 5.76 -63.10 47.39
CA ASN A 11 6.86 -62.13 47.36
C ASN A 11 7.69 -62.22 46.08
N VAL A 12 7.96 -63.42 45.57
CA VAL A 12 8.70 -63.60 44.30
C VAL A 12 7.90 -63.03 43.12
N TYR A 13 6.60 -63.30 43.06
CA TYR A 13 5.73 -62.71 42.03
C TYR A 13 5.62 -61.18 42.15
N LEU A 14 5.58 -60.65 43.37
CA LEU A 14 5.55 -59.20 43.61
C LEU A 14 6.85 -58.53 43.13
N ILE A 15 8.01 -59.11 43.48
CA ILE A 15 9.32 -58.61 43.03
C ILE A 15 9.42 -58.66 41.50
N TYR A 16 8.98 -59.76 40.88
CA TYR A 16 8.97 -59.90 39.42
C TYR A 16 8.11 -58.83 38.75
N LEU A 17 6.89 -58.60 39.26
CA LEU A 17 5.97 -57.61 38.72
C LEU A 17 6.51 -56.18 38.90
N LEU A 18 7.16 -55.90 40.03
CA LEU A 18 7.81 -54.62 40.31
C LEU A 18 8.98 -54.35 39.35
N LEU A 19 9.81 -55.37 39.08
CA LEU A 19 10.91 -55.25 38.11
C LEU A 19 10.41 -55.01 36.68
N VAL A 20 9.37 -55.74 36.25
CA VAL A 20 8.79 -55.55 34.91
C VAL A 20 8.19 -54.14 34.78
N LEU A 21 7.53 -53.64 35.83
CA LEU A 21 6.96 -52.30 35.85
C LEU A 21 8.04 -51.21 35.82
N LEU A 22 9.13 -51.36 36.58
CA LEU A 22 10.25 -50.43 36.53
C LEU A 22 10.92 -50.41 35.15
N CYS A 23 11.13 -51.59 34.54
CA CYS A 23 11.71 -51.69 33.20
C CYS A 23 10.81 -51.05 32.12
N SER A 24 9.49 -51.24 32.20
CA SER A 24 8.57 -50.65 31.23
C SER A 24 8.50 -49.13 31.36
N VAL A 25 8.43 -48.60 32.59
CA VAL A 25 8.46 -47.14 32.84
C VAL A 25 9.79 -46.53 32.40
N ALA A 26 10.92 -47.18 32.67
CA ALA A 26 12.23 -46.71 32.23
C ALA A 26 12.34 -46.69 30.69
N SER A 27 11.83 -47.72 30.01
CA SER A 27 11.83 -47.81 28.55
C SER A 27 10.97 -46.72 27.90
N VAL A 28 9.74 -46.50 28.39
CA VAL A 28 8.85 -45.45 27.89
C VAL A 28 9.44 -44.05 28.16
N SER A 29 10.01 -43.83 29.34
CA SER A 29 10.66 -42.56 29.70
C SER A 29 11.86 -42.26 28.80
N TRP A 30 12.68 -43.28 28.50
CA TRP A 30 13.82 -43.15 27.59
C TRP A 30 13.38 -42.80 26.15
N LEU A 31 12.35 -43.48 25.63
CA LEU A 31 11.80 -43.21 24.31
C LEU A 31 11.17 -41.80 24.22
N ALA A 32 10.41 -41.39 25.24
CA ALA A 32 9.81 -40.06 25.31
C ALA A 32 10.88 -38.96 25.36
N PHE A 33 11.92 -39.13 26.17
CA PHE A 33 13.02 -38.17 26.28
C PHE A 33 13.78 -38.00 24.95
N ARG A 34 14.05 -39.11 24.25
CA ARG A 34 14.71 -39.07 22.93
C ARG A 34 13.89 -38.35 21.88
N ASN A 35 12.56 -38.52 21.88
CA ASN A 35 11.67 -37.90 20.90
C ASN A 35 11.33 -36.43 21.23
N TYR A 36 11.38 -36.04 22.51
CA TYR A 36 11.12 -34.65 22.92
C TYR A 36 12.18 -33.68 22.37
N ASN A 37 13.45 -34.06 22.43
CA ASN A 37 14.56 -33.21 21.98
C ASN A 37 14.53 -32.93 20.47
N THR A 38 14.16 -33.91 19.64
CA THR A 38 14.12 -33.77 18.18
C THR A 38 12.99 -32.85 17.70
N ASN A 39 11.87 -32.80 18.41
CA ASN A 39 10.75 -31.92 18.08
C ASN A 39 11.04 -30.47 18.49
N ASP A 40 11.76 -30.25 19.59
CA ASP A 40 12.16 -28.91 20.02
C ASP A 40 13.19 -28.29 19.05
N GLU A 41 14.20 -29.03 18.62
CA GLU A 41 15.22 -28.52 17.68
C GLU A 41 14.62 -28.12 16.32
N THR A 42 13.74 -28.95 15.76
CA THR A 42 13.07 -28.66 14.49
C THR A 42 12.11 -27.48 14.60
N THR A 43 11.34 -27.39 15.69
CA THR A 43 10.45 -26.26 15.96
C THR A 43 11.25 -24.97 16.15
N ARG A 44 12.35 -25.00 16.90
CA ARG A 44 13.26 -23.87 17.10
C ARG A 44 13.89 -23.40 15.79
N ALA A 45 14.33 -24.32 14.93
CA ALA A 45 14.89 -23.99 13.62
C ALA A 45 13.85 -23.27 12.73
N LEU A 46 12.60 -23.75 12.71
CA LEU A 46 11.51 -23.11 11.98
C LEU A 46 11.18 -21.71 12.52
N VAL A 47 11.12 -21.56 13.85
CA VAL A 47 10.88 -20.25 14.49
C VAL A 47 12.02 -19.28 14.18
N TYR A 48 13.27 -19.74 14.24
CA TYR A 48 14.44 -18.93 13.92
C TYR A 48 14.41 -18.42 12.48
N GLU A 49 14.08 -19.28 11.52
CA GLU A 49 13.95 -18.89 10.11
C GLU A 49 12.80 -17.89 9.89
N ARG A 50 11.67 -18.02 10.59
CA ARG A 50 10.57 -17.03 10.53
C ARG A 50 11.01 -15.68 11.06
N VAL A 51 11.60 -15.63 12.25
CA VAL A 51 12.10 -14.38 12.87
C VAL A 51 13.19 -13.73 12.01
N LYS A 52 14.04 -14.53 11.35
CA LYS A 52 15.06 -14.04 10.43
C LYS A 52 14.43 -13.38 9.20
N LYS A 53 13.42 -14.02 8.59
CA LYS A 53 12.68 -13.45 7.44
C LYS A 53 11.98 -12.15 7.82
N GLU A 54 11.32 -12.11 8.98
CA GLU A 54 10.72 -10.89 9.50
C GLU A 54 11.76 -9.79 9.65
N ARG A 55 12.89 -10.04 10.33
CA ARG A 55 13.93 -9.01 10.49
C ARG A 55 14.46 -8.46 9.17
N ILE A 56 14.62 -9.30 8.15
CA ILE A 56 15.01 -8.87 6.81
C ILE A 56 13.93 -7.96 6.21
N PHE A 57 12.65 -8.34 6.31
CA PHE A 57 11.53 -7.52 5.87
C PHE A 57 11.49 -6.17 6.60
N TRP A 58 11.60 -6.15 7.93
CA TRP A 58 11.62 -4.93 8.74
C TRP A 58 12.76 -3.99 8.32
N LYS A 59 13.94 -4.54 8.01
CA LYS A 59 15.06 -3.75 7.50
C LYS A 59 14.73 -3.12 6.14
N LYS A 60 14.25 -3.91 5.18
CA LYS A 60 13.82 -3.42 3.86
C LYS A 60 12.69 -2.39 3.96
N GLN A 61 11.73 -2.62 4.85
CA GLN A 61 10.62 -1.70 5.10
C GLN A 61 11.11 -0.35 5.62
N LYS A 62 12.07 -0.35 6.55
CA LYS A 62 12.66 0.89 7.08
C LYS A 62 13.40 1.68 6.00
N GLU A 63 14.13 1.00 5.12
CA GLU A 63 14.80 1.62 3.96
C GLU A 63 13.78 2.19 2.97
N ALA A 64 12.75 1.42 2.63
CA ALA A 64 11.69 1.84 1.72
C ALA A 64 10.85 3.00 2.27
N LEU A 65 10.65 3.07 3.59
CA LEU A 65 9.85 4.13 4.22
C LEU A 65 10.44 5.53 3.98
N ALA A 66 11.76 5.66 4.01
CA ALA A 66 12.43 6.93 3.72
C ALA A 66 12.19 7.37 2.27
N LEU A 67 12.24 6.41 1.33
CA LEU A 67 11.95 6.67 -0.08
C LEU A 67 10.48 7.04 -0.29
N VAL A 68 9.55 6.36 0.37
CA VAL A 68 8.11 6.64 0.33
C VAL A 68 7.81 8.06 0.83
N ASP A 69 8.35 8.47 1.98
CA ASP A 69 8.16 9.82 2.52
C ASP A 69 8.74 10.90 1.60
N THR A 70 9.93 10.65 1.05
CA THR A 70 10.59 11.56 0.09
C THR A 70 9.76 11.71 -1.18
N THR A 71 9.25 10.60 -1.71
CA THR A 71 8.40 10.59 -2.91
C THR A 71 7.09 11.32 -2.67
N TYR A 72 6.47 11.11 -1.51
CA TYR A 72 5.25 11.82 -1.12
C TYR A 72 5.47 13.34 -1.04
N LYS A 73 6.57 13.77 -0.42
CA LYS A 73 6.97 15.20 -0.36
C LYS A 73 7.18 15.77 -1.76
N ALA A 74 7.84 15.03 -2.66
CA ALA A 74 8.04 15.43 -4.04
C ALA A 74 6.71 15.60 -4.78
N ILE A 75 5.77 14.65 -4.65
CA ILE A 75 4.41 14.75 -5.21
C ILE A 75 3.65 15.95 -4.62
N LYS A 76 3.79 16.22 -3.32
CA LYS A 76 3.15 17.36 -2.67
C LYS A 76 3.67 18.69 -3.22
N LEU A 77 4.98 18.83 -3.39
CA LEU A 77 5.62 20.05 -3.89
C LEU A 77 5.50 20.22 -5.41
N PHE A 78 5.28 19.13 -6.15
CA PHE A 78 5.16 19.15 -7.61
C PHE A 78 4.06 20.10 -8.07
N ASN A 79 4.41 21.11 -8.88
CA ASN A 79 3.46 22.03 -9.48
C ASN A 79 3.24 21.68 -10.96
N PRO A 80 2.07 21.14 -11.35
CA PRO A 80 1.81 20.76 -12.74
C PRO A 80 1.70 21.96 -13.68
N ALA A 81 1.45 23.18 -13.18
CA ALA A 81 1.32 24.37 -14.01
C ALA A 81 2.63 24.77 -14.71
N LEU A 82 3.77 24.42 -14.10
CA LEU A 82 5.09 24.76 -14.61
C LEU A 82 5.63 23.77 -15.65
N ASN A 83 4.86 22.71 -15.97
CA ASN A 83 5.25 21.64 -16.92
C ASN A 83 6.70 21.15 -16.73
N ALA A 84 7.11 20.94 -15.47
CA ALA A 84 8.44 20.46 -15.15
C ALA A 84 8.57 18.97 -15.45
N ILE A 85 8.84 18.62 -16.72
CA ILE A 85 9.02 17.24 -17.20
C ILE A 85 10.08 16.49 -16.37
N TYR A 86 11.18 17.17 -16.02
CA TYR A 86 12.23 16.60 -15.18
C TYR A 86 11.73 16.19 -13.80
N ALA A 87 10.95 17.05 -13.13
CA ALA A 87 10.40 16.73 -11.82
C ALA A 87 9.39 15.58 -11.89
N ASP A 88 8.62 15.48 -12.98
CA ASP A 88 7.71 14.36 -13.20
C ASP A 88 8.46 13.03 -13.37
N ASN A 89 9.50 13.03 -14.19
CA ASN A 89 10.31 11.85 -14.44
C ASN A 89 11.07 11.40 -13.20
N ASP A 90 11.56 12.34 -12.38
CA ASP A 90 12.21 12.03 -11.11
C ASP A 90 11.25 11.33 -10.14
N ILE A 91 10.04 11.88 -9.95
CA ILE A 91 9.00 11.24 -9.14
C ILE A 91 8.66 9.84 -9.68
N ARG A 92 8.49 9.70 -11.00
CA ARG A 92 8.22 8.39 -11.63
C ARG A 92 9.35 7.39 -11.41
N ASN A 93 10.60 7.86 -11.38
CA ASN A 93 11.75 7.03 -11.08
C ASN A 93 11.76 6.60 -9.60
N GLN A 94 11.47 7.50 -8.67
CA GLN A 94 11.32 7.16 -7.25
C GLN A 94 10.19 6.14 -7.02
N LEU A 95 9.07 6.28 -7.72
CA LEU A 95 7.97 5.29 -7.69
C LEU A 95 8.41 3.91 -8.21
N ARG A 96 9.20 3.88 -9.29
CA ARG A 96 9.77 2.62 -9.79
C ARG A 96 10.69 1.96 -8.76
N ASN A 97 11.49 2.74 -8.04
CA ASN A 97 12.35 2.25 -6.98
C ASN A 97 11.53 1.73 -5.78
N ILE A 98 10.39 2.34 -5.45
CA ILE A 98 9.47 1.77 -4.44
C ILE A 98 8.92 0.44 -4.95
N LYS A 99 8.48 0.37 -6.21
CA LYS A 99 7.93 -0.85 -6.80
C LYS A 99 8.95 -2.00 -6.87
N SER A 100 10.24 -1.72 -7.07
CA SER A 100 11.27 -2.75 -7.18
C SER A 100 11.44 -3.59 -5.91
N TYR A 101 11.11 -3.06 -4.73
CA TYR A 101 11.09 -3.85 -3.48
C TYR A 101 10.14 -5.05 -3.56
N TYR A 102 9.05 -4.96 -4.34
CA TYR A 102 8.19 -6.11 -4.61
C TYR A 102 8.79 -7.04 -5.67
N SER A 103 9.31 -6.49 -6.77
CA SER A 103 9.89 -7.29 -7.86
C SER A 103 11.08 -8.16 -7.41
N GLU A 104 11.88 -7.70 -6.44
CA GLU A 104 12.96 -8.50 -5.85
C GLU A 104 12.48 -9.66 -4.95
N SER A 105 11.22 -9.64 -4.53
CA SER A 105 10.63 -10.59 -3.58
C SER A 105 9.27 -11.07 -4.09
N GLU A 106 9.17 -11.23 -5.42
CA GLU A 106 7.95 -11.58 -6.12
C GLU A 106 7.42 -12.93 -5.59
N GLY A 107 6.14 -12.94 -5.20
CA GLY A 107 5.48 -14.10 -4.57
C GLY A 107 5.27 -13.98 -3.05
N ASP A 108 5.92 -13.03 -2.37
CA ASP A 108 5.63 -12.74 -0.96
C ASP A 108 4.57 -11.63 -0.83
N ILE A 109 3.45 -11.98 -0.20
CA ILE A 109 2.33 -11.05 0.04
C ILE A 109 2.74 -9.82 0.87
N HIS A 110 3.75 -9.94 1.73
CA HIS A 110 4.20 -8.84 2.58
C HIS A 110 4.82 -7.70 1.76
N TYR A 111 5.44 -8.03 0.63
CA TYR A 111 6.07 -7.03 -0.25
C TYR A 111 5.08 -6.40 -1.23
N LYS A 112 3.88 -6.96 -1.39
CA LYS A 112 2.84 -6.42 -2.29
C LYS A 112 2.45 -4.98 -1.94
N ILE A 113 2.60 -4.59 -0.67
CA ILE A 113 2.33 -3.22 -0.21
C ILE A 113 3.18 -2.18 -0.94
N PHE A 114 4.41 -2.52 -1.35
CA PHE A 114 5.29 -1.58 -2.07
C PHE A 114 4.78 -1.30 -3.48
N GLU A 115 4.28 -2.32 -4.18
CA GLU A 115 3.62 -2.13 -5.47
C GLU A 115 2.34 -1.30 -5.32
N GLN A 116 1.50 -1.63 -4.33
CA GLN A 116 0.26 -0.88 -4.07
C GLN A 116 0.54 0.59 -3.74
N THR A 117 1.56 0.86 -2.93
CA THR A 117 1.98 2.22 -2.57
C THR A 117 2.46 2.99 -3.79
N SER A 118 3.30 2.37 -4.64
CA SER A 118 3.75 2.97 -5.90
C SER A 118 2.57 3.30 -6.82
N ASN A 119 1.61 2.39 -6.96
CA ASN A 119 0.44 2.60 -7.82
C ASN A 119 -0.48 3.71 -7.27
N LEU A 120 -0.70 3.74 -5.95
CA LEU A 120 -1.47 4.79 -5.29
C LEU A 120 -0.82 6.16 -5.52
N TYR A 121 0.49 6.27 -5.36
CA TYR A 121 1.20 7.54 -5.54
C TYR A 121 1.26 7.98 -7.00
N LEU A 122 1.35 7.04 -7.94
CA LEU A 122 1.21 7.32 -9.37
C LEU A 122 -0.17 7.93 -9.67
N MET A 123 -1.24 7.34 -9.14
CA MET A 123 -2.59 7.86 -9.27
C MET A 123 -2.71 9.27 -8.70
N LEU A 124 -2.17 9.53 -7.50
CA LEU A 124 -2.16 10.86 -6.88
C LEU A 124 -1.44 11.90 -7.76
N LEU A 125 -0.31 11.53 -8.37
CA LEU A 125 0.43 12.42 -9.28
C LEU A 125 -0.40 12.75 -10.53
N GLU A 126 -1.05 11.76 -11.12
CA GLU A 126 -1.88 11.92 -12.32
C GLU A 126 -3.14 12.74 -12.05
N ASP A 127 -3.82 12.46 -10.94
CA ASP A 127 -4.98 13.23 -10.48
C ASP A 127 -4.64 14.70 -10.29
N LYS A 128 -3.47 15.00 -9.70
CA LYS A 128 -3.01 16.39 -9.53
C LYS A 128 -2.85 17.11 -10.87
N LYS A 129 -2.33 16.43 -11.90
CA LYS A 129 -2.22 17.00 -13.25
C LYS A 129 -3.59 17.21 -13.90
N ILE A 130 -4.49 16.24 -13.75
CA ILE A 130 -5.86 16.31 -14.29
C ILE A 130 -6.61 17.48 -13.64
N LEU A 131 -6.53 17.63 -12.32
CA LEU A 131 -7.15 18.72 -11.58
C LEU A 131 -6.61 20.07 -12.03
N GLN A 132 -5.29 20.21 -12.19
CA GLN A 132 -4.69 21.45 -12.69
C GLN A 132 -5.19 21.80 -14.10
N LYS A 133 -5.23 20.81 -15.01
CA LYS A 133 -5.74 21.00 -16.38
C LYS A 133 -7.22 21.42 -16.38
N LYS A 134 -8.05 20.76 -15.57
CA LYS A 134 -9.46 21.11 -15.39
C LYS A 134 -9.61 22.53 -14.85
N GLN A 135 -8.84 22.90 -13.83
CA GLN A 135 -8.88 24.24 -13.26
C GLN A 135 -8.45 25.32 -14.27
N SER A 136 -7.40 25.06 -15.05
CA SER A 136 -6.95 25.95 -16.12
C SER A 136 -8.03 26.14 -17.19
N ASN A 137 -8.67 25.05 -17.62
CA ASN A 137 -9.76 25.11 -18.60
C ASN A 137 -10.96 25.91 -18.08
N VAL A 138 -11.35 25.71 -16.82
CA VAL A 138 -12.43 26.48 -16.20
C VAL A 138 -12.12 27.97 -16.18
N ARG A 139 -10.88 28.38 -15.87
CA ARG A 139 -10.47 29.79 -15.93
C ARG A 139 -10.55 30.34 -17.36
N LEU A 140 -10.00 29.60 -18.32
CA LEU A 140 -10.05 29.97 -19.73
C LEU A 140 -11.48 30.16 -20.24
N PHE A 141 -12.38 29.22 -19.93
CA PHE A 141 -13.77 29.29 -20.37
C PHE A 141 -14.54 30.44 -19.71
N LYS A 142 -14.24 30.75 -18.44
CA LYS A 142 -14.80 31.95 -17.79
C LYS A 142 -14.37 33.24 -18.49
N ASP A 143 -13.08 33.36 -18.81
CA ASP A 143 -12.55 34.55 -19.49
C ASP A 143 -13.13 34.70 -20.90
N GLN A 144 -13.25 33.59 -21.64
CA GLN A 144 -13.87 33.58 -22.97
C GLN A 144 -15.35 33.97 -22.90
N LEU A 145 -16.10 33.44 -21.93
CA LEU A 145 -17.50 33.78 -21.72
C LEU A 145 -17.68 35.26 -21.38
N GLN A 146 -16.85 35.80 -20.49
CA GLN A 146 -16.88 37.22 -20.13
C GLN A 146 -16.60 38.13 -21.33
N LYS A 147 -15.57 37.80 -22.14
CA LYS A 147 -15.25 38.53 -23.37
C LYS A 147 -16.41 38.49 -24.38
N CYS A 148 -17.05 37.32 -24.53
CA CYS A 148 -18.21 37.16 -25.39
C CYS A 148 -19.40 38.02 -24.92
N GLN A 149 -19.71 38.01 -23.62
CA GLN A 149 -20.79 38.82 -23.05
C GLN A 149 -20.56 40.33 -23.23
N ILE A 150 -19.32 40.81 -23.03
CA ILE A 150 -18.96 42.22 -23.25
C ILE A 150 -19.11 42.57 -24.73
N GLY A 151 -18.59 41.74 -25.64
CA GLY A 151 -18.72 41.94 -27.08
C GLY A 151 -20.17 41.96 -27.54
N PHE A 152 -21.00 41.06 -27.01
CA PHE A 152 -22.44 41.02 -27.27
C PHE A 152 -23.12 42.33 -26.84
N LYS A 153 -22.90 42.80 -25.60
CA LYS A 153 -23.46 44.07 -25.11
C LYS A 153 -22.98 45.27 -25.92
N ALA A 154 -21.70 45.31 -26.29
CA ALA A 154 -21.15 46.39 -27.12
C ALA A 154 -21.80 46.44 -28.51
N ASN A 155 -22.03 45.29 -29.13
CA ASN A 155 -22.71 45.20 -30.42
C ASN A 155 -24.18 45.59 -30.32
N GLN A 156 -24.88 45.16 -29.26
CA GLN A 156 -26.27 45.55 -29.00
C GLN A 156 -26.39 47.08 -28.84
N ASN A 157 -25.50 47.70 -28.06
CA ASN A 157 -25.48 49.15 -27.89
C ASN A 157 -25.22 49.89 -29.21
N LYS A 158 -24.26 49.41 -30.02
CA LYS A 158 -23.98 49.98 -31.35
C LYS A 158 -25.19 49.90 -32.28
N MET A 159 -25.91 48.78 -32.28
CA MET A 159 -27.13 48.61 -33.09
C MET A 159 -28.22 49.58 -32.65
N ASN A 160 -28.46 49.70 -31.33
CA ASN A 160 -29.44 50.64 -30.79
C ASN A 160 -29.10 52.10 -31.13
N LEU A 161 -27.82 52.49 -31.02
CA LEU A 161 -27.34 53.82 -31.42
C LEU A 161 -27.57 54.10 -32.91
N LYS A 162 -27.29 53.12 -33.79
CA LYS A 162 -27.54 53.27 -35.23
C LYS A 162 -29.03 53.47 -35.54
N VAL A 163 -29.91 52.69 -34.90
CA VAL A 163 -31.36 52.85 -35.06
C VAL A 163 -31.82 54.24 -34.65
N VAL A 164 -31.33 54.76 -33.51
CA VAL A 164 -31.67 56.12 -33.04
C VAL A 164 -31.15 57.20 -34.00
N GLN A 165 -29.96 57.04 -34.56
CA GLN A 165 -29.41 57.97 -35.56
C GLN A 165 -30.21 57.96 -36.86
N GLN A 166 -30.63 56.77 -37.32
CA GLN A 166 -31.44 56.62 -38.53
C GLN A 166 -32.80 57.32 -38.37
N GLN A 167 -33.47 57.10 -37.23
CA GLN A 167 -34.75 57.76 -36.91
C GLN A 167 -34.62 59.29 -36.84
N ARG A 168 -33.49 59.81 -36.33
CA ARG A 168 -33.26 61.26 -36.27
C ARG A 168 -32.96 61.86 -37.65
N GLY A 169 -32.25 61.13 -38.51
CA GLY A 169 -32.02 61.52 -39.91
C GLY A 169 -33.30 61.59 -40.73
N ASP A 170 -34.17 60.59 -40.62
CA ASP A 170 -35.45 60.52 -41.35
C ASP A 170 -36.43 61.62 -40.90
N GLN A 171 -36.39 62.04 -39.64
CA GLN A 171 -37.18 63.17 -39.12
C GLN A 171 -36.67 64.54 -39.61
N SER A 172 -35.39 64.65 -39.99
CA SER A 172 -34.80 65.92 -40.46
C SER A 172 -34.98 66.14 -41.97
N ALA A 173 -35.26 65.07 -42.73
CA ALA A 173 -35.49 65.11 -44.17
C ALA A 173 -36.98 65.31 -44.56
N SER A 174 -37.89 65.31 -43.57
CA SER A 174 -39.34 65.45 -43.75
C SER A 174 -39.87 66.84 -43.34
N GLN A 175 -38.98 67.80 -43.08
CA GLN A 175 -39.27 69.23 -42.88
C GLN A 175 -38.62 70.03 -44.00
#